data_AF-Q7NH44-F1
#
_entry.id   AF-Q7NH44-F1
#
_cell.length_a   1.000
_cell.length_b   1.000
_cell.length_c   1.000
_cell.angle_alpha   90.00
_cell.angle_beta   90.00
_cell.angle_gamma   90.00
#
_symmetry.space_group_name_H-M   'P 1'
#
loop_
_entity.id
_entity.type
_entity.pdbx_description
1 polymer ?
#
loop_
_entity_poly.entity_id
_entity_poly.type
_entity_poly.pdbx_seq_one_letter_code
_entity_poly.pdbx_strand_id
1 'polypeptide(L)'
;METPPPSATAAQIIEVLRQLGGMPILVALDDRRILTVHNIAWGQDFADPEYHVTTNISPVPNVPHVVDVFSTAAVVRITDPISGDVHFDKSSPSNNALERTREE
;
A
#
# COMPACT_ATOMS: atom_id res chain seq x y z
N MET A 1 -11.43 -14.89 18.65
CA MET A 1 -11.57 -14.59 17.21
C MET A 1 -10.17 -14.40 16.68
N GLU A 2 -9.78 -15.22 15.71
CA GLU A 2 -8.48 -15.10 15.05
C GLU A 2 -8.60 -14.06 13.94
N THR A 3 -7.60 -13.18 13.80
CA THR A 3 -7.54 -12.21 12.70
C THR A 3 -7.45 -13.00 11.39
N PRO A 4 -8.29 -12.72 10.38
CA PRO A 4 -8.21 -13.41 9.10
C PRO A 4 -6.83 -13.16 8.45
N PRO A 5 -6.33 -14.07 7.60
CA PRO A 5 -5.13 -13.77 6.82
C PRO A 5 -5.38 -12.54 5.94
N PRO A 6 -4.35 -11.71 5.69
CA PRO A 6 -4.47 -10.56 4.81
C PRO A 6 -4.81 -11.00 3.38
N SER A 7 -5.46 -10.13 2.61
CA SER A 7 -5.65 -10.37 1.18
C SER A 7 -4.30 -10.42 0.46
N ALA A 8 -4.24 -11.16 -0.66
CA ALA A 8 -3.01 -11.24 -1.45
C ALA A 8 -2.57 -9.86 -1.95
N THR A 9 -3.53 -9.02 -2.33
CA THR A 9 -3.33 -7.64 -2.75
C THR A 9 -2.77 -6.78 -1.62
N ALA A 10 -3.35 -6.86 -0.42
CA ALA A 10 -2.87 -6.13 0.75
C ALA A 10 -1.41 -6.51 1.10
N ALA A 11 -1.11 -7.81 1.10
CA ALA A 11 0.24 -8.31 1.34
C ALA A 11 1.24 -7.82 0.27
N GLN A 12 0.85 -7.83 -1.02
CA GLN A 12 1.68 -7.34 -2.11
C GLN A 12 1.98 -5.83 -1.97
N ILE A 13 0.96 -5.03 -1.64
CA ILE A 13 1.12 -3.58 -1.43
C ILE A 13 2.11 -3.32 -0.30
N ILE A 14 1.95 -3.97 0.85
CA ILE A 14 2.88 -3.80 1.98
C ILE A 14 4.30 -4.20 1.59
N GLU A 15 4.47 -5.31 0.86
CA GLU A 15 5.79 -5.75 0.44
C GLU A 15 6.46 -4.73 -0.48
N VAL A 16 5.74 -4.16 -1.46
CA VAL A 16 6.24 -3.08 -2.31
C VAL A 16 6.65 -1.85 -1.49
N LEU A 17 5.76 -1.36 -0.61
CA LEU A 17 6.02 -0.18 0.22
C LEU A 17 7.20 -0.39 1.18
N ARG A 18 7.36 -1.61 1.70
CA ARG A 18 8.46 -1.98 2.58
C ARG A 18 9.79 -2.07 1.85
N GLN A 19 9.82 -2.67 0.66
CA GLN A 19 11.05 -2.79 -0.16
C GLN A 19 11.58 -1.43 -0.61
N LEU A 20 10.68 -0.48 -0.88
CA LEU A 20 11.02 0.88 -1.30
C LEU A 20 11.22 1.86 -0.12
N GLY A 21 11.12 1.36 1.12
CA GLY A 21 11.24 2.18 2.33
C GLY A 21 12.55 2.98 2.39
N GLY A 22 12.43 4.26 2.75
CA GLY A 22 13.53 5.22 2.78
C GLY A 22 13.63 6.09 1.53
N MET A 23 13.01 5.69 0.41
CA MET A 23 12.92 6.48 -0.82
C MET A 23 11.50 7.07 -0.98
N PRO A 24 11.35 8.28 -1.55
CA PRO A 24 10.03 8.81 -1.88
C PRO A 24 9.35 7.94 -2.94
N ILE A 25 8.11 7.53 -2.66
CA ILE A 25 7.23 6.85 -3.59
C ILE A 25 5.86 7.56 -3.63
N LEU A 26 5.21 7.54 -4.78
CA LEU A 26 3.87 8.09 -4.94
C LEU A 26 2.84 6.98 -4.80
N VAL A 27 1.91 7.14 -3.87
CA VAL A 27 0.77 6.25 -3.67
C VAL A 27 -0.50 6.97 -4.08
N ALA A 28 -1.14 6.49 -5.14
CA ALA A 28 -2.44 7.00 -5.59
C ALA A 28 -3.57 6.19 -4.95
N LEU A 29 -4.52 6.90 -4.35
CA LEU A 29 -5.71 6.34 -3.71
C LEU A 29 -6.95 6.50 -4.61
N ASP A 30 -7.99 5.72 -4.35
CA ASP A 30 -9.27 5.74 -5.08
C ASP A 30 -10.07 7.04 -4.89
N ASP A 31 -9.86 7.73 -3.78
CA ASP A 31 -10.38 9.07 -3.49
C ASP A 31 -9.64 10.21 -4.23
N ARG A 32 -8.73 9.85 -5.15
CA ARG A 32 -7.89 10.73 -5.97
C ARG A 32 -6.77 11.46 -5.22
N ARG A 33 -6.55 11.16 -3.94
CA ARG A 33 -5.33 11.63 -3.25
C ARG A 33 -4.11 10.94 -3.84
N ILE A 34 -3.01 11.70 -3.90
CA ILE A 34 -1.68 11.18 -4.23
C ILE A 34 -0.78 11.54 -3.05
N LEU A 35 -0.24 10.53 -2.39
CA LEU A 35 0.56 10.67 -1.20
C LEU A 35 2.03 10.42 -1.53
N THR A 36 2.91 11.29 -1.05
CA THR A 36 4.34 11.02 -1.02
C THR A 36 4.66 10.23 0.25
N VAL A 37 5.02 8.97 0.08
CA VAL A 37 5.33 8.04 1.17
C VAL A 37 6.83 7.77 1.17
N HIS A 38 7.45 7.85 2.33
CA HIS A 38 8.86 7.51 2.55
C HIS A 38 9.02 6.26 3.40
N ASN A 39 8.08 6.01 4.31
CA ASN A 39 8.03 4.85 5.16
C ASN A 39 6.60 4.63 5.64
N ILE A 40 6.35 3.43 6.16
CA ILE A 40 5.05 3.03 6.64
C ILE A 40 5.16 2.30 7.98
N ALA A 41 4.18 2.53 8.83
CA ALA A 41 3.73 1.55 9.80
C ALA A 41 2.42 0.94 9.29
N TRP A 42 2.18 -0.34 9.57
CA TRP A 42 0.93 -0.98 9.17
C TRP A 42 0.43 -1.94 10.25
N GLY A 43 -0.88 -2.13 10.27
CA GLY A 43 -1.55 -3.07 11.16
C GLY A 43 -2.81 -3.60 10.52
N GLN A 44 -3.24 -4.77 10.96
CA GLN A 44 -4.49 -5.39 10.52
C GLN A 44 -5.49 -5.33 11.66
N ASP A 45 -6.73 -4.94 11.37
CA ASP A 45 -7.82 -5.02 12.36
C ASP A 45 -8.41 -6.44 12.37
N PHE A 46 -8.99 -6.86 13.49
CA PHE A 46 -9.44 -8.22 13.76
C PHE A 46 -10.48 -8.77 12.77
N ALA A 47 -11.13 -7.91 12.00
CA ALA A 47 -12.18 -8.28 11.04
C ALA A 47 -11.86 -7.90 9.58
N ASP A 48 -10.72 -7.25 9.32
CA ASP A 48 -10.40 -6.70 8.00
C ASP A 48 -9.23 -7.47 7.35
N PRO A 49 -9.40 -8.06 6.15
CA PRO A 49 -8.28 -8.65 5.41
C PRO A 49 -7.28 -7.59 4.88
N GLU A 50 -7.59 -6.30 5.03
CA GLU A 50 -6.76 -5.19 4.56
C GLU A 50 -5.91 -4.59 5.68
N TYR A 51 -4.78 -4.00 5.30
CA TYR A 51 -3.91 -3.30 6.24
C TYR A 51 -4.28 -1.82 6.32
N HIS A 52 -4.30 -1.31 7.55
CA HIS A 52 -4.29 0.11 7.82
C HIS A 52 -2.85 0.59 7.86
N VAL A 53 -2.53 1.56 7.01
CA VAL A 53 -1.20 2.10 6.79
C VAL A 53 -1.14 3.51 7.35
N THR A 54 -0.12 3.80 8.17
CA THR A 54 0.23 5.14 8.62
C THR A 54 1.57 5.53 8.01
N THR A 55 1.61 6.65 7.29
CA THR A 55 2.82 7.05 6.54
C THR A 55 3.78 7.89 7.37
N ASN A 56 5.06 7.84 7.01
CA ASN A 56 6.09 8.82 7.38
C ASN A 56 6.35 8.96 8.89
N ILE A 57 6.00 7.94 9.68
CA ILE A 57 6.03 8.01 11.14
C ILE A 57 7.30 7.40 11.76
N SER A 58 7.96 6.45 11.09
CA SER A 58 9.17 5.82 11.61
C SER A 58 9.95 5.05 10.54
N PRO A 59 11.21 5.44 10.24
CA PRO A 59 11.87 6.65 10.72
C PRO A 59 11.18 7.91 10.18
N VAL A 60 11.06 8.96 10.99
CA VAL A 60 10.51 10.24 10.52
C VAL A 60 11.42 10.80 9.41
N PRO A 61 10.90 11.16 8.22
CA PRO A 61 11.71 11.73 7.14
C PRO A 61 12.35 13.05 7.53
N ASN A 62 13.61 13.27 7.12
CA ASN A 62 14.34 14.53 7.32
C ASN A 62 13.95 15.63 6.32
N VAL A 63 12.72 15.59 5.82
CA VAL A 63 12.14 16.54 4.86
C VAL A 63 10.72 16.89 5.31
N PRO A 64 10.15 18.04 4.90
CA PRO A 64 8.74 18.33 5.11
C PRO A 64 7.88 17.18 4.58
N HIS A 65 7.04 16.60 5.42
CA HIS A 65 6.20 15.47 5.09
C HIS A 65 4.84 15.61 5.78
N VAL A 66 3.88 14.82 5.30
CA VAL A 66 2.55 14.68 5.89
C VAL A 66 2.42 13.24 6.37
N VAL A 67 1.86 13.06 7.56
CA VAL A 67 1.40 11.77 8.06
C VAL A 67 -0.04 11.59 7.59
N ASP A 68 -0.31 10.48 6.90
CA ASP A 68 -1.64 10.12 6.43
C ASP A 68 -1.95 8.68 6.87
N VAL A 69 -3.24 8.34 6.89
CA VAL A 69 -3.74 7.01 7.23
C VAL A 69 -4.68 6.54 6.13
N PHE A 70 -4.43 5.35 5.59
CA PHE A 70 -5.29 4.75 4.57
C PHE A 70 -5.32 3.22 4.67
N SER A 71 -6.32 2.60 4.04
CA SER A 71 -6.41 1.15 3.88
C SER A 71 -5.75 0.70 2.57
N THR A 72 -5.10 -0.45 2.55
CA THR A 72 -4.57 -1.06 1.30
C THR A 72 -5.64 -1.26 0.24
N ALA A 73 -6.92 -1.39 0.63
CA ALA A 73 -8.04 -1.48 -0.30
C ALA A 73 -8.16 -0.25 -1.20
N ALA A 74 -7.83 0.93 -0.66
CA ALA A 74 -7.93 2.21 -1.34
C ALA A 74 -6.76 2.46 -2.31
N VAL A 75 -5.68 1.67 -2.24
CA VAL A 75 -4.51 1.87 -3.11
C VAL A 75 -4.84 1.47 -4.53
N VAL A 76 -4.71 2.43 -5.45
CA VAL A 76 -4.91 2.22 -6.89
C VAL A 76 -3.59 1.97 -7.59
N ARG A 77 -2.54 2.71 -7.23
CA ARG A 77 -1.25 2.66 -7.92
C ARG A 77 -0.10 3.09 -7.02
N ILE A 78 1.06 2.49 -7.22
CA ILE A 78 2.33 2.86 -6.59
C ILE A 78 3.36 3.10 -7.69
N THR A 79 3.97 4.29 -7.70
CA THR A 79 4.94 4.69 -8.72
C THR A 79 6.17 5.38 -8.14
N ASP A 80 7.32 5.17 -8.76
CA ASP A 80 8.53 5.94 -8.50
C ASP A 80 8.37 7.37 -9.06
N PRO A 81 8.58 8.43 -8.26
CA PRO A 81 8.40 9.81 -8.69
C PRO A 81 9.47 10.32 -9.66
N ILE A 82 10.63 9.67 -9.75
CA ILE A 82 11.77 10.10 -10.55
C ILE A 82 11.78 9.39 -11.89
N SER A 83 11.70 8.05 -11.89
CA SER A 83 11.71 7.24 -13.12
C SER A 83 10.33 7.09 -13.75
N GLY A 84 9.26 7.21 -12.96
CA GLY A 84 7.89 6.91 -13.38
C GLY A 84 7.58 5.41 -13.42
N ASP A 85 8.48 4.56 -12.92
CA ASP A 85 8.27 3.11 -12.85
C ASP A 85 7.05 2.77 -11.99
N VAL A 86 6.29 1.77 -12.43
CA VAL A 86 5.09 1.31 -11.74
C VAL A 86 5.42 0.05 -10.96
N HIS A 87 5.31 0.12 -9.64
CA HIS A 87 5.56 -1.01 -8.74
C HIS A 87 4.28 -1.78 -8.40
N PHE A 88 3.14 -1.10 -8.44
CA PHE A 88 1.82 -1.70 -8.26
C PHE A 88 0.78 -0.90 -9.04
N ASP A 89 -0.17 -1.61 -9.64
CA ASP A 89 -1.32 -1.01 -10.33
C ASP A 89 -2.51 -1.96 -10.24
N LYS A 90 -3.58 -1.53 -9.59
CA LYS A 90 -4.78 -2.33 -9.33
C LYS A 90 -5.53 -2.70 -10.62
N SER A 91 -5.38 -1.90 -11.66
CA SER A 91 -6.02 -2.13 -12.97
C SER A 91 -5.25 -3.13 -13.83
N SER A 92 -4.03 -3.49 -13.45
CA SER A 92 -3.20 -4.40 -14.22
C SER A 92 -3.68 -5.86 -14.04
N PRO A 93 -3.87 -6.61 -15.14
CA PRO A 93 -4.47 -7.94 -15.09
C PRO A 93 -3.66 -8.95 -14.27
N SER A 94 -2.34 -8.75 -14.14
CA SER A 94 -1.46 -9.58 -13.30
C SER A 94 -1.71 -9.41 -11.79
N ASN A 95 -2.27 -8.27 -11.36
CA ASN A 95 -2.56 -8.00 -9.94
C ASN A 95 -4.00 -8.39 -9.55
N ASN A 96 -4.92 -8.46 -10.52
CA ASN A 96 -6.31 -8.89 -10.33
C ASN A 96 -6.48 -10.43 -10.37
N ALA A 97 -5.48 -11.17 -10.85
CA ALA A 97 -5.56 -12.61 -11.09
C ALA A 97 -5.51 -13.47 -9.81
N LEU A 98 -5.18 -12.91 -8.65
CA LEU A 98 -5.10 -13.65 -7.38
C LEU A 98 -6.45 -13.74 -6.63
N GLU A 99 -7.47 -12.99 -7.04
CA GLU A 99 -8.79 -12.98 -6.37
C GLU A 99 -9.82 -13.93 -7.02
N ARG A 100 -9.52 -14.58 -8.16
CA ARG A 100 -10.49 -15.41 -8.90
C ARG A 100 -10.32 -16.94 -8.79
N THR A 101 -9.49 -17.43 -7.87
CA THR A 101 -9.18 -18.88 -7.80
C THR A 101 -9.56 -19.53 -6.47
N ARG A 102 -10.57 -19.01 -5.75
CA ARG A 102 -11.07 -19.62 -4.49
C ARG A 102 -12.57 -19.84 -4.45
N GLU A 103 -13.19 -20.10 -5.60
CA GLU A 103 -14.56 -20.60 -5.68
C GLU A 103 -14.65 -21.70 -6.74
N GLU A 104 -14.19 -22.91 -6.39
CA GLU A 104 -14.63 -24.19 -6.99
C GLU A 104 -14.74 -25.25 -5.89
#